data_AF-A0A482UD38-F1
#
_entry.id   AF-A0A482UD38-F1
#
_cell.length_a   1.000
_cell.length_b   1.000
_cell.length_c   1.000
_cell.angle_alpha   90.00
_cell.angle_beta   90.00
_cell.angle_gamma   90.00
#
_symmetry.space_group_name_H-M   'P 1'
#
loop_
_entity.id
_entity.type
_entity.pdbx_description
1 polymer ?
#
loop_
_entity_poly.entity_id
_entity_poly.type
_entity_poly.pdbx_seq_one_letter_code
_entity_poly.pdbx_strand_id
1 'polypeptide(L)'
;MNDSTIPHQQLEDTSVSCATCAACCCRLEVLLFSDTGVPERFIDTDSWGGEVMLRLEDGWCAALDRDSMRCTIYENRPLICREFELGSEDCHEERKGSATAYV
;
A
#
# COMPACT_ATOMS: atom_id res chain seq x y z
N MET A 1 -23.26 22.52 31.85
CA MET A 1 -22.65 21.85 30.69
C MET A 1 -21.54 22.79 30.23
N ASN A 2 -20.31 22.56 30.66
CA ASN A 2 -19.17 23.38 30.26
C ASN A 2 -18.65 22.83 28.94
N ASP A 3 -18.98 23.51 27.85
CA ASP A 3 -18.43 23.25 26.53
C ASP A 3 -17.09 23.98 26.41
N SER A 4 -16.06 23.39 27.01
CA SER A 4 -14.68 23.85 26.84
C SER A 4 -14.13 23.25 25.56
N THR A 5 -14.40 23.90 24.43
CA THR A 5 -13.75 23.57 23.17
C THR A 5 -12.33 24.14 23.15
N ILE A 6 -11.35 23.27 22.96
CA ILE A 6 -9.95 23.68 22.77
C ILE A 6 -9.82 24.12 21.31
N PRO A 7 -9.40 25.37 21.04
CA PRO A 7 -9.08 25.77 19.67
C PRO A 7 -7.87 24.97 19.20
N HIS A 8 -8.07 24.16 18.15
CA HIS A 8 -7.00 23.44 17.46
C HIS A 8 -6.84 24.03 16.07
N GLN A 9 -5.59 24.22 15.66
CA GLN A 9 -5.25 24.58 14.29
C GLN A 9 -4.61 23.35 13.65
N GLN A 10 -5.33 22.73 12.71
CA GLN A 10 -4.79 21.65 11.89
C GLN A 10 -3.76 22.26 10.95
N LEU A 11 -2.48 21.96 11.17
CA LEU A 11 -1.42 22.35 10.24
C LEU A 11 -1.50 21.45 9.00
N GLU A 12 -1.21 22.01 7.83
CA GLU A 12 -1.08 21.24 6.60
C GLU A 12 0.09 20.27 6.75
N ASP A 13 -0.23 18.99 6.98
CA ASP A 13 0.76 17.93 7.07
C ASP A 13 1.12 17.47 5.65
N THR A 14 2.22 18.01 5.13
CA THR A 14 2.79 17.62 3.84
C THR A 14 3.54 16.29 3.91
N SER A 15 3.62 15.65 5.08
CA SER A 15 4.35 14.40 5.23
C SER A 15 3.61 13.25 4.55
N VAL A 16 4.30 12.65 3.58
CA VAL A 16 3.80 11.47 2.87
C VAL A 16 3.96 10.27 3.80
N SER A 17 2.85 9.66 4.23
CA SER A 17 2.85 8.49 5.10
C SER A 17 1.97 7.37 4.56
N CYS A 18 2.39 6.11 4.71
CA CYS A 18 1.56 4.96 4.35
C CYS A 18 0.25 4.90 5.13
N ALA A 19 0.17 5.54 6.31
CA ALA A 19 -1.04 5.58 7.12
C ALA A 19 -2.20 6.37 6.46
N THR A 20 -1.91 7.18 5.44
CA THR A 20 -2.89 8.09 4.81
C THR A 20 -3.14 7.79 3.33
N CYS A 21 -2.48 6.79 2.73
CA CYS A 21 -2.64 6.47 1.30
C CYS A 21 -3.72 5.44 0.99
N ALA A 22 -4.39 4.90 2.02
CA ALA A 22 -5.24 3.72 1.89
C ALA A 22 -4.54 2.58 1.16
N ALA A 23 -3.27 2.30 1.48
CA ALA A 23 -2.44 1.25 0.91
C ALA A 23 -2.21 1.29 -0.62
N CYS A 24 -2.35 2.44 -1.31
CA CYS A 24 -2.29 2.56 -2.80
C CYS A 24 -1.36 1.59 -3.55
N CYS A 25 -0.12 1.37 -3.10
CA CYS A 25 0.84 0.44 -3.70
C CYS A 25 0.36 -1.03 -3.76
N CYS A 26 -0.49 -1.47 -2.82
CA CYS A 26 -1.05 -2.82 -2.78
C CYS A 26 -2.17 -3.06 -3.80
N ARG A 27 -2.55 -2.05 -4.60
CA ARG A 27 -3.46 -2.19 -5.76
C ARG A 27 -2.74 -2.43 -7.08
N LEU A 28 -1.42 -2.28 -7.09
CA LEU A 28 -0.61 -2.46 -8.28
C LEU A 28 -0.35 -3.95 -8.53
N GLU A 29 -0.24 -4.31 -9.80
CA GLU A 29 0.33 -5.59 -10.19
C GLU A 29 1.84 -5.54 -9.98
N VAL A 30 2.39 -6.57 -9.32
CA VAL A 30 3.79 -6.60 -8.91
C VAL A 30 4.40 -7.91 -9.35
N LEU A 31 5.35 -7.82 -10.29
CA LEU A 31 6.18 -8.94 -10.70
C LEU A 31 7.17 -9.32 -9.59
N LEU A 32 7.35 -10.62 -9.41
CA LEU A 32 8.31 -11.18 -8.47
C LEU A 32 9.57 -11.57 -9.23
N PHE A 33 10.64 -10.80 -9.02
CA PHE A 33 11.96 -11.13 -9.54
C PHE A 33 12.76 -11.85 -8.46
N SER A 34 13.16 -13.10 -8.70
CA SER A 34 14.02 -13.91 -7.83
C SER A 34 13.44 -14.22 -6.43
N ASP A 35 14.20 -14.99 -5.64
CA ASP A 35 13.82 -15.46 -4.31
C ASP A 35 13.86 -14.31 -3.28
N THR A 36 12.79 -13.53 -3.24
CA THR A 36 12.70 -12.28 -2.46
C THR A 36 12.37 -12.49 -0.99
N GLY A 37 12.02 -13.72 -0.60
CA GLY A 37 11.51 -14.06 0.73
C GLY A 37 10.00 -13.88 0.89
N VAL A 38 9.27 -13.60 -0.21
CA VAL A 38 7.80 -13.57 -0.23
C VAL A 38 7.28 -14.99 0.04
N PRO A 39 6.42 -15.21 1.06
CA PRO A 39 5.83 -16.53 1.30
C PRO A 39 5.00 -17.02 0.11
N GLU A 40 5.12 -18.30 -0.26
CA GLU A 40 4.43 -18.93 -1.41
C GLU A 40 2.92 -18.66 -1.44
N ARG A 41 2.25 -18.61 -0.28
CA ARG A 41 0.81 -18.31 -0.17
C ARG A 41 0.40 -16.91 -0.69
N PHE A 42 1.36 -16.03 -0.95
CA PHE A 42 1.15 -14.69 -1.50
C PHE A 42 1.62 -14.57 -2.94
N ILE A 43 1.97 -15.68 -3.59
CA ILE A 43 2.46 -15.74 -4.96
C ILE A 43 1.36 -16.34 -5.85
N ASP A 44 1.23 -15.79 -7.05
CA ASP A 44 0.41 -16.32 -8.13
C ASP A 44 1.24 -16.39 -9.42
N THR A 45 0.76 -17.12 -10.42
CA THR A 45 1.40 -17.22 -11.74
C THR A 45 0.52 -16.55 -12.79
N ASP A 46 1.10 -15.59 -13.52
CA ASP A 46 0.40 -14.90 -14.59
C ASP A 46 0.21 -15.76 -15.85
N SER A 47 -0.49 -15.21 -16.85
CA SER A 47 -0.78 -15.92 -18.11
C SER A 47 0.46 -16.28 -18.96
N TRP A 48 1.60 -15.67 -18.67
CA TRP A 48 2.87 -15.89 -19.36
C TRP A 48 3.82 -16.79 -18.57
N GLY A 49 3.39 -17.27 -17.40
CA GLY A 49 4.19 -18.14 -16.52
C GLY A 49 5.12 -17.37 -15.58
N GLY A 50 4.98 -16.06 -15.46
CA GLY A 50 5.72 -15.23 -14.51
C GLY A 50 5.10 -15.25 -13.12
N GLU A 51 5.93 -15.15 -12.08
CA GLU A 51 5.45 -15.02 -10.70
C GLU A 51 5.05 -13.57 -10.40
N VAL A 52 3.89 -13.39 -9.79
CA VAL A 52 3.34 -12.11 -9.37
C VAL A 52 2.84 -12.16 -7.94
N MET A 53 2.69 -11.01 -7.28
CA MET A 53 1.94 -10.93 -6.03
C MET A 53 0.49 -11.35 -6.27
N LEU A 54 0.02 -12.34 -5.50
CA LEU A 54 -1.37 -12.79 -5.51
C LEU A 54 -2.31 -11.63 -5.21
N ARG A 55 -3.31 -11.43 -6.08
CA ARG A 55 -4.40 -10.46 -5.90
C ARG A 55 -5.70 -11.18 -5.57
N LEU A 56 -6.42 -10.63 -4.59
CA LEU A 56 -7.75 -11.12 -4.22
C LEU A 56 -8.83 -10.47 -5.10
N GLU A 57 -10.05 -10.98 -4.99
CA GLU A 57 -11.21 -10.53 -5.79
C GLU A 57 -11.55 -9.04 -5.58
N ASP A 58 -11.14 -8.46 -4.44
CA ASP A 58 -11.31 -7.04 -4.12
C ASP A 58 -10.26 -6.13 -4.78
N GLY A 59 -9.35 -6.70 -5.57
CA GLY A 59 -8.34 -5.98 -6.33
C GLY A 59 -7.10 -5.58 -5.52
N TRP A 60 -6.96 -6.06 -4.29
CA TRP A 60 -5.81 -5.82 -3.43
C TRP A 60 -4.87 -7.04 -3.40
N CYS A 61 -3.58 -6.80 -3.15
CA CYS A 61 -2.66 -7.89 -2.89
C CYS A 61 -3.05 -8.67 -1.61
N ALA A 62 -2.78 -9.97 -1.60
CA ALA A 62 -3.14 -10.88 -0.52
C ALA A 62 -2.41 -10.61 0.81
N ALA A 63 -1.31 -9.85 0.78
CA ALA A 63 -0.52 -9.52 1.96
C ALA A 63 -0.91 -8.20 2.65
N LEU A 64 -1.99 -7.54 2.21
CA LEU A 64 -2.50 -6.33 2.84
C LEU A 64 -3.38 -6.68 4.05
N ASP A 65 -3.09 -6.05 5.20
CA ASP A 65 -4.03 -5.99 6.32
C ASP A 65 -5.11 -4.94 6.06
N ARG A 66 -6.39 -5.34 6.06
CA ARG A 66 -7.53 -4.46 5.75
C ARG A 66 -7.90 -3.53 6.88
N ASP A 67 -7.61 -3.91 8.13
CA ASP A 67 -7.95 -3.10 9.29
C ASP A 67 -7.02 -1.89 9.41
N SER A 68 -5.71 -2.09 9.22
CA SER A 68 -4.73 -1.01 9.32
C SER A 68 -4.24 -0.44 7.99
N MET A 69 -4.65 -1.02 6.87
CA MET A 69 -4.20 -0.64 5.51
C MET A 69 -2.67 -0.66 5.38
N ARG A 70 -2.02 -1.66 5.98
CA ARG A 70 -0.55 -1.84 5.97
C ARG A 70 -0.17 -3.24 5.49
N CYS A 71 0.98 -3.35 4.85
CA CYS A 71 1.52 -4.62 4.40
C CYS A 71 1.94 -5.49 5.60
N THR A 72 1.44 -6.73 5.67
CA THR A 72 1.78 -7.69 6.75
C THR A 72 3.14 -8.35 6.56
N ILE A 73 3.76 -8.20 5.38
CA ILE A 73 5.08 -8.74 5.03
C ILE A 73 6.10 -7.64 4.77
N TYR A 74 6.00 -6.50 5.46
CA TYR A 74 6.79 -5.30 5.16
C TYR A 74 8.31 -5.55 5.06
N GLU A 75 8.86 -6.44 5.90
CA GLU A 75 10.28 -6.83 5.89
C GLU A 75 10.63 -7.78 4.72
N ASN A 76 9.68 -8.60 4.28
CA ASN A 76 9.82 -9.58 3.21
C ASN A 76 9.18 -9.10 1.90
N ARG A 77 9.09 -7.78 1.70
CA ARG A 77 8.48 -7.21 0.50
C ARG A 77 9.24 -7.64 -0.75
N PRO A 78 8.54 -7.87 -1.87
CA PRO A 78 9.21 -8.11 -3.14
C PRO A 78 10.05 -6.89 -3.54
N LEU A 79 11.01 -7.09 -4.43
CA LEU A 79 11.96 -6.06 -4.85
C LEU A 79 11.24 -4.79 -5.32
N ILE A 80 10.26 -4.92 -6.21
CA ILE A 80 9.48 -3.78 -6.72
C ILE A 80 8.83 -2.97 -5.59
N CYS A 81 8.25 -3.63 -4.58
CA CYS A 81 7.65 -2.93 -3.44
C CYS A 81 8.67 -2.29 -2.48
N ARG A 82 9.95 -2.67 -2.55
CA ARG A 82 11.05 -2.01 -1.81
C ARG A 82 11.56 -0.78 -2.55
N GLU A 83 11.67 -0.88 -3.87
CA GLU A 83 12.09 0.22 -4.76
C GLU A 83 10.99 1.29 -4.93
N PHE A 84 9.73 0.94 -4.67
CA PHE A 84 8.64 1.92 -4.59
C PHE A 84 8.81 2.83 -3.36
N GLU A 85 9.58 3.90 -3.54
CA GLU A 85 9.96 4.83 -2.48
C GLU A 85 8.77 5.69 -2.02
N LEU A 86 8.65 5.88 -0.70
CA LEU A 86 7.61 6.70 -0.10
C LEU A 86 7.85 8.18 -0.46
N GLY A 87 6.88 8.81 -1.13
CA GLY A 87 7.00 10.21 -1.56
C GLY A 87 7.74 10.41 -2.88
N SER A 88 8.05 9.33 -3.61
CA SER A 88 8.46 9.43 -5.01
C SER A 88 7.32 9.95 -5.89
N GLU A 89 7.63 10.37 -7.11
CA GLU A 89 6.63 10.77 -8.11
C GLU A 89 5.58 9.66 -8.32
N ASP A 90 6.02 8.41 -8.45
CA ASP A 90 5.12 7.26 -8.57
C ASP A 90 4.22 7.12 -7.33
N CYS A 91 4.76 7.31 -6.13
CA CYS A 91 3.96 7.32 -4.89
C CYS A 91 2.89 8.41 -4.92
N HIS A 92 3.23 9.61 -5.39
CA HIS A 92 2.30 10.72 -5.49
C HIS A 92 1.21 10.49 -6.54
N GLU A 93 1.55 9.92 -7.69
CA GLU A 93 0.59 9.61 -8.74
C GLU A 93 -0.43 8.57 -8.27
N GLU A 94 0.03 7.46 -7.69
CA GLU A 94 -0.84 6.39 -7.19
C GLU A 94 -1.76 6.84 -6.04
N ARG A 95 -1.31 7.82 -5.25
CA ARG A 95 -2.13 8.44 -4.21
C ARG A 95 -3.30 9.22 -4.78
N LYS A 96 -3.17 9.86 -5.95
CA LYS A 96 -4.28 10.60 -6.58
C LYS A 96 -5.45 9.66 -6.88
N GLY A 97 -5.16 8.43 -7.34
CA GLY A 97 -6.17 7.39 -7.56
C GLY A 97 -6.78 6.80 -6.28
N SER A 98 -6.23 7.14 -5.10
CA SER A 98 -6.66 6.65 -3.78
C SER A 98 -7.22 7.76 -2.88
N ALA A 99 -7.27 9.00 -3.37
CA ALA A 99 -7.63 10.17 -2.57
C ALA A 99 -9.05 10.15 -2.01
N THR A 100 -9.96 9.41 -2.65
CA THR A 100 -11.37 9.29 -2.23
C THR A 100 -11.62 8.14 -1.25
N ALA A 101 -10.59 7.38 -0.85
CA ALA A 101 -10.77 6.19 -0.03
C ALA A 101 -11.23 6.46 1.42
N TYR A 102 -11.10 7.71 1.91
CA TYR A 102 -11.46 8.12 3.27
C TYR A 102 -12.54 9.21 3.31
N VAL A 103 -13.26 9.44 2.20
CA VAL A 103 -14.25 10.52 2.06
C VAL A 103 -15.67 9.98 2.19
#